data_AF-A0A2N8SUW7-F1
#
_entry.id   AF-A0A2N8SUW7-F1
#
_cell.length_a   1.000
_cell.length_b   1.000
_cell.length_c   1.000
_cell.angle_alpha   90.00
_cell.angle_beta   90.00
_cell.angle_gamma   90.00
#
_symmetry.space_group_name_H-M   'P 1'
#
loop_
_entity.id
_entity.type
_entity.pdbx_description
1 polymer ?
#
loop_
_entity_poly.entity_id
_entity_poly.type
_entity_poly.pdbx_seq_one_letter_code
_entity_poly.pdbx_strand_id
1 'polypeptide(L)'
;MGVERQPKINLSRSLSLQAYQQLLGALGEPSIHIERLQFWKDKAGAADNARLLTAQNQARVYLAPQDWVVELRTSLLGQFRNGADFKLIAKEVLRTRSHASGWSYRYQPIPKEKLEAVVLDGNRLLFVLPAQFAMLAEGDPRRYRQAIEYSLKVYGQFHLGEAMCYADDPFPGYNRITLPQPKPRNWQPLVVQAPTHGDSGDELPYWLITQRDFAKV
;
A
#
# COMPACT_ATOMS: atom_id res chain seq x y z
N MET A 1 9.33 -58.42 14.03
CA MET A 1 8.59 -57.20 14.45
C MET A 1 9.60 -56.09 14.67
N GLY A 2 9.54 -55.02 13.89
CA GLY A 2 10.38 -53.84 14.06
C GLY A 2 9.86 -52.76 13.14
N VAL A 3 9.00 -51.90 13.67
CA VAL A 3 8.17 -50.93 12.95
C VAL A 3 9.02 -49.80 12.38
N GLU A 4 8.94 -49.65 11.06
CA GLU A 4 9.49 -48.56 10.26
C GLU A 4 8.80 -47.24 10.63
N ARG A 5 9.54 -46.26 11.17
CA ARG A 5 9.03 -44.90 11.43
C ARG A 5 9.43 -43.98 10.28
N GLN A 6 8.45 -43.59 9.47
CA GLN A 6 8.57 -42.60 8.40
C GLN A 6 8.97 -41.20 8.92
N PRO A 7 9.85 -40.46 8.22
CA PRO A 7 10.14 -39.06 8.53
C PRO A 7 9.10 -38.13 7.89
N LYS A 8 7.94 -37.95 8.52
CA LYS A 8 6.85 -37.05 8.07
C LYS A 8 6.84 -35.70 8.80
N ILE A 9 7.95 -34.96 8.90
CA ILE A 9 7.91 -33.62 9.55
C ILE A 9 8.70 -32.52 8.81
N ASN A 10 9.63 -32.85 7.90
CA ASN A 10 10.48 -31.81 7.28
C ASN A 10 10.05 -31.34 5.87
N LEU A 11 9.16 -32.06 5.18
CA LEU A 11 8.76 -31.70 3.81
C LEU A 11 7.77 -30.53 3.73
N SER A 12 6.86 -30.39 4.72
CA SER A 12 5.86 -29.32 4.72
C SER A 12 6.47 -27.92 4.89
N ARG A 13 7.58 -27.81 5.65
CA ARG A 13 8.25 -26.53 5.94
C ARG A 13 9.06 -25.97 4.77
N SER A 14 9.68 -26.83 3.96
CA SER A 14 10.44 -26.39 2.78
C SER A 14 9.50 -26.00 1.64
N LEU A 15 8.39 -26.73 1.48
CA LEU A 15 7.39 -26.46 0.45
C LEU A 15 6.66 -25.13 0.66
N SER A 16 6.33 -24.76 1.92
CA SER A 16 5.68 -23.47 2.19
C SER A 16 6.61 -22.27 2.00
N LEU A 17 7.88 -22.39 2.36
CA LEU A 17 8.89 -21.36 2.08
C LEU A 17 9.15 -21.23 0.57
N GLN A 18 9.26 -22.35 -0.16
CA GLN A 18 9.41 -22.32 -1.61
C GLN A 18 8.17 -21.76 -2.31
N ALA A 19 6.97 -22.15 -1.90
CA ALA A 19 5.73 -21.58 -2.42
C ALA A 19 5.65 -20.07 -2.14
N TYR A 20 6.03 -19.62 -0.94
CA TYR A 20 6.10 -18.20 -0.59
C TYR A 20 7.15 -17.45 -1.43
N GLN A 21 8.34 -18.02 -1.62
CA GLN A 21 9.40 -17.43 -2.46
C GLN A 21 9.05 -17.44 -3.94
N GLN A 22 8.36 -18.48 -4.43
CA GLN A 22 7.83 -18.55 -5.78
C GLN A 22 6.67 -17.59 -5.97
N LEU A 23 5.81 -17.41 -4.97
CA LEU A 23 4.74 -16.42 -4.97
C LEU A 23 5.36 -15.02 -5.01
N LEU A 24 6.33 -14.70 -4.15
CA LEU A 24 7.09 -13.44 -4.20
C LEU A 24 7.79 -13.23 -5.54
N GLY A 25 8.39 -14.28 -6.11
CA GLY A 25 9.00 -14.23 -7.44
C GLY A 25 7.98 -14.05 -8.58
N ALA A 26 6.80 -14.64 -8.46
CA ALA A 26 5.72 -14.57 -9.45
C ALA A 26 4.88 -13.28 -9.34
N LEU A 27 4.80 -12.69 -8.14
CA LEU A 27 4.08 -11.44 -7.90
C LEU A 27 4.74 -10.27 -8.64
N GLY A 28 6.03 -10.39 -8.98
CA GLY A 28 6.87 -9.23 -9.29
C GLY A 28 6.95 -8.32 -8.07
N GLU A 29 8.01 -7.53 -7.92
CA GLU A 29 7.99 -6.53 -6.85
C GLU A 29 6.93 -5.47 -7.20
N PRO A 30 5.81 -5.36 -6.46
CA PRO A 30 4.80 -4.36 -6.77
C PRO A 30 5.44 -2.99 -6.57
N SER A 31 5.55 -2.22 -7.65
CA SER A 31 6.15 -0.88 -7.57
C SER A 31 5.07 0.13 -7.22
N ILE A 32 5.29 0.93 -6.17
CA ILE A 32 4.42 2.04 -5.82
C ILE A 32 5.07 3.36 -6.18
N HIS A 33 4.34 4.19 -6.93
CA HIS A 33 4.68 5.57 -7.18
C HIS A 33 3.77 6.49 -6.34
N ILE A 34 4.37 7.45 -5.65
CA ILE A 34 3.65 8.43 -4.85
C ILE A 34 4.03 9.83 -5.32
N GLU A 35 3.03 10.66 -5.56
CA GLU A 35 3.20 12.08 -5.83
C GLU A 35 1.92 12.89 -5.52
N ARG A 36 1.97 14.21 -5.70
CA ARG A 36 0.76 15.06 -5.64
C ARG A 36 -0.04 14.93 -6.92
N LEU A 37 -1.37 15.03 -6.80
CA LEU A 37 -2.31 14.85 -7.91
C LEU A 37 -2.02 15.77 -9.09
N GLN A 38 -1.65 17.03 -8.84
CA GLN A 38 -1.29 17.96 -9.90
C GLN A 38 -0.12 17.45 -10.75
N PHE A 39 0.96 17.00 -10.12
CA PHE A 39 2.16 16.53 -10.83
C PHE A 39 1.91 15.21 -11.55
N TRP A 40 1.04 14.35 -11.00
CA TRP A 40 0.61 13.13 -11.67
C TRP A 40 -0.19 13.46 -12.93
N LYS A 41 -1.17 14.37 -12.83
CA LYS A 41 -2.01 14.79 -13.96
C LYS A 41 -1.19 15.39 -15.11
N ASP A 42 -0.16 16.17 -14.79
CA ASP A 42 0.75 16.78 -15.77
C ASP A 42 1.55 15.73 -16.57
N LYS A 43 1.83 14.57 -15.96
CA LYS A 43 2.55 13.45 -16.60
C LYS A 43 1.62 12.41 -17.24
N ALA A 44 0.37 12.32 -16.76
CA ALA A 44 -0.58 11.31 -17.17
C ALA A 44 -1.05 11.56 -18.63
N GLY A 45 -1.17 10.48 -19.40
CA GLY A 45 -1.72 10.54 -20.75
C GLY A 45 -3.21 10.90 -20.75
N ALA A 46 -3.75 11.27 -21.93
CA ALA A 46 -5.16 11.64 -22.08
C ALA A 46 -6.13 10.53 -21.62
N ALA A 47 -5.80 9.26 -21.88
CA ALA A 47 -6.61 8.12 -21.47
C ALA A 47 -6.66 7.97 -19.94
N ASP A 48 -5.52 8.09 -19.25
CA ASP A 48 -5.43 7.98 -17.79
C ASP A 48 -6.17 9.14 -17.12
N ASN A 49 -6.03 10.37 -17.65
CA ASN A 49 -6.78 11.54 -17.20
C ASN A 49 -8.30 11.38 -17.39
N ALA A 50 -8.75 10.80 -18.51
CA ALA A 50 -10.16 10.53 -18.76
C ALA A 50 -10.74 9.47 -17.80
N ARG A 51 -9.97 8.43 -17.47
CA ARG A 51 -10.33 7.42 -16.46
C ARG A 51 -10.46 8.04 -15.07
N LEU A 52 -9.49 8.87 -14.67
CA LEU A 52 -9.55 9.60 -13.41
C LEU A 52 -10.79 10.50 -13.33
N LEU A 53 -11.09 11.25 -14.39
CA LEU A 53 -12.28 12.11 -14.45
C LEU A 53 -13.57 11.30 -14.34
N THR A 54 -13.64 10.15 -15.01
CA THR A 54 -14.79 9.24 -14.93
C THR A 54 -14.99 8.73 -13.51
N ALA A 55 -13.92 8.25 -12.87
CA ALA A 55 -13.95 7.78 -11.49
C ALA A 55 -14.35 8.90 -10.50
N GLN A 56 -13.82 10.11 -10.69
CA GLN A 56 -14.19 11.28 -9.92
C GLN A 56 -15.69 11.58 -10.01
N ASN A 57 -16.25 11.55 -11.22
CA ASN A 57 -17.67 11.82 -11.47
C ASN A 57 -18.57 10.72 -10.88
N GLN A 58 -18.16 9.45 -11.01
CA GLN A 58 -18.89 8.30 -10.45
C GLN A 58 -18.93 8.35 -8.91
N ALA A 59 -17.79 8.64 -8.28
CA ALA A 59 -17.69 8.74 -6.82
C ALA A 59 -18.27 10.06 -6.27
N ARG A 60 -18.58 11.05 -7.15
CA ARG A 60 -19.08 12.38 -6.79
C ARG A 60 -18.17 13.10 -5.78
N VAL A 61 -16.86 12.97 -5.96
CA VAL A 61 -15.85 13.57 -5.07
C VAL A 61 -15.13 14.74 -5.74
N TYR A 62 -14.68 15.69 -4.93
CA TYR A 62 -13.76 16.73 -5.37
C TYR A 62 -12.31 16.31 -5.10
N LEU A 63 -11.51 16.29 -6.16
CA LEU A 63 -10.08 16.03 -6.08
C LEU A 63 -9.30 17.36 -6.12
N ALA A 64 -8.59 17.65 -5.04
CA ALA A 64 -7.77 18.83 -4.91
C ALA A 64 -6.40 18.60 -5.58
N PRO A 65 -5.78 19.63 -6.18
CA PRO A 65 -4.43 19.52 -6.77
C PRO A 65 -3.37 18.96 -5.80
N GLN A 66 -3.57 19.22 -4.50
CA GLN A 66 -2.68 18.80 -3.41
C GLN A 66 -3.00 17.41 -2.85
N ASP A 67 -4.07 16.75 -3.29
CA ASP A 67 -4.33 15.36 -2.89
C ASP A 67 -3.16 14.46 -3.29
N TRP A 68 -2.99 13.37 -2.55
CA TRP A 68 -1.95 12.40 -2.86
C TRP A 68 -2.46 11.39 -3.87
N VAL A 69 -1.58 11.04 -4.80
CA VAL A 69 -1.74 9.92 -5.71
C VAL A 69 -0.82 8.80 -5.27
N VAL A 70 -1.38 7.59 -5.18
CA VAL A 70 -0.63 6.35 -5.02
C VAL A 70 -0.94 5.49 -6.24
N GLU A 71 0.02 5.40 -7.17
CA GLU A 71 -0.06 4.51 -8.33
C GLU A 71 0.66 3.21 -8.01
N LEU A 72 -0.09 2.11 -8.01
CA LEU A 72 0.42 0.77 -7.83
C LEU A 72 0.57 0.10 -9.19
N ARG A 73 1.76 -0.42 -9.49
CA ARG A 73 2.00 -1.26 -10.67
C ARG A 73 2.27 -2.69 -10.24
N THR A 74 1.49 -3.61 -10.77
CA THR A 74 1.61 -5.04 -10.52
C THR A 74 1.16 -5.82 -11.75
N SER A 75 1.94 -6.85 -12.13
CA SER A 75 1.57 -7.80 -13.19
C SER A 75 0.37 -8.69 -12.82
N LEU A 76 -0.08 -8.62 -11.57
CA LEU A 76 -1.14 -9.46 -11.04
C LEU A 76 -2.47 -8.73 -10.94
N LEU A 77 -2.62 -7.57 -11.57
CA LEU A 77 -3.89 -6.85 -11.51
C LEU A 77 -5.06 -7.70 -12.01
N GLY A 78 -4.85 -8.55 -13.02
CA GLY A 78 -5.86 -9.51 -13.48
C GLY A 78 -6.25 -10.60 -12.47
N GLN A 79 -5.47 -10.81 -11.40
CA GLN A 79 -5.78 -11.75 -10.31
C GLN A 79 -6.49 -11.07 -9.13
N PHE A 80 -6.39 -9.74 -9.01
CA PHE A 80 -7.15 -8.97 -8.04
C PHE A 80 -8.51 -8.62 -8.66
N ARG A 81 -9.60 -8.64 -7.88
CA ARG A 81 -10.91 -8.16 -8.35
C ARG A 81 -10.89 -6.64 -8.53
N ASN A 82 -10.23 -6.13 -9.56
CA ASN A 82 -10.01 -4.71 -9.85
C ASN A 82 -9.44 -3.92 -8.66
N GLY A 83 -8.49 -4.52 -7.92
CA GLY A 83 -7.87 -3.90 -6.76
C GLY A 83 -8.69 -3.94 -5.46
N ALA A 84 -9.90 -4.50 -5.45
CA ALA A 84 -10.69 -4.71 -4.22
C ALA A 84 -9.98 -5.60 -3.18
N ASP A 85 -9.03 -6.41 -3.65
CA ASP A 85 -8.23 -7.29 -2.82
C ASP A 85 -6.90 -6.64 -2.36
N PHE A 86 -6.65 -5.39 -2.73
CA PHE A 86 -5.53 -4.61 -2.20
C PHE A 86 -6.02 -3.61 -1.15
N LYS A 87 -5.54 -3.77 0.08
CA LYS A 87 -5.83 -2.84 1.17
C LYS A 87 -4.67 -1.85 1.30
N LEU A 88 -4.98 -0.58 1.10
CA LEU A 88 -4.05 0.54 1.27
C LEU A 88 -4.24 1.16 2.66
N ILE A 89 -3.15 1.40 3.38
CA ILE A 89 -3.14 2.22 4.60
C ILE A 89 -2.10 3.30 4.41
N ALA A 90 -2.44 4.55 4.73
CA ALA A 90 -1.54 5.66 4.53
C ALA A 90 -1.51 6.63 5.71
N LYS A 91 -0.36 7.27 5.92
CA LYS A 91 -0.20 8.40 6.84
C LYS A 91 0.62 9.50 6.17
N GLU A 92 0.12 10.73 6.25
CA GLU A 92 0.89 11.90 5.83
C GLU A 92 1.84 12.29 6.97
N VAL A 93 3.06 12.65 6.60
CA VAL A 93 4.13 13.04 7.51
C VAL A 93 4.64 14.42 7.11
N LEU A 94 4.46 15.37 8.02
CA LEU A 94 5.01 16.71 7.94
C LEU A 94 6.32 16.74 8.71
N ARG A 95 7.40 17.12 8.04
CA ARG A 95 8.70 17.37 8.68
C ARG A 95 9.02 18.83 8.64
N THR A 96 9.35 19.39 9.80
CA THR A 96 9.73 20.79 9.92
C THR A 96 11.07 20.92 10.61
N ARG A 97 11.93 21.79 10.10
CA ARG A 97 13.23 22.09 10.70
C ARG A 97 13.45 23.60 10.70
N SER A 98 13.64 24.18 11.88
CA SER A 98 14.08 25.57 12.01
C SER A 98 15.61 25.65 12.01
N HIS A 99 16.16 26.85 11.80
CA HIS A 99 17.60 27.08 11.83
C HIS A 99 18.30 26.63 13.13
N ALA A 100 17.55 26.57 14.24
CA ALA A 100 18.08 26.26 15.57
C ALA A 100 17.68 24.87 16.10
N SER A 101 16.99 24.03 15.32
CA SER A 101 16.49 22.74 15.80
C SER A 101 16.76 21.58 14.82
N GLY A 102 16.68 20.36 15.35
CA GLY A 102 16.61 19.13 14.56
C GLY A 102 15.27 18.99 13.83
N TRP A 103 15.11 17.90 13.08
CA TRP A 103 13.85 17.60 12.42
C TRP A 103 12.75 17.29 13.44
N SER A 104 11.62 17.98 13.32
CA SER A 104 10.38 17.68 14.04
C SER A 104 9.40 17.00 13.08
N TYR A 105 8.70 15.98 13.60
CA TYR A 105 7.83 15.12 12.80
C TYR A 105 6.40 15.18 13.33
N ARG A 106 5.44 15.38 12.43
CA ARG A 106 4.01 15.25 12.72
C ARG A 106 3.40 14.24 11.77
N TYR A 107 2.61 13.31 12.32
CA TYR A 107 1.99 12.22 11.58
C TYR A 107 0.48 12.40 11.63
N GLN A 108 -0.19 12.30 10.49
CA GLN A 108 -1.65 12.30 10.39
C GLN A 108 -2.09 11.07 9.60
N PRO A 109 -2.90 10.17 10.19
CA PRO A 109 -3.45 9.04 9.46
C PRO A 109 -4.40 9.54 8.36
N ILE A 110 -4.44 8.83 7.25
CA ILE A 110 -5.46 9.05 6.23
C ILE A 110 -6.60 8.08 6.52
N PRO A 111 -7.77 8.57 6.97
CA PRO A 111 -8.84 7.69 7.43
C PRO A 111 -9.54 6.96 6.28
N LYS A 112 -9.64 7.62 5.11
CA LYS A 112 -10.30 7.06 3.93
C LYS A 112 -9.76 7.71 2.65
N GLU A 113 -9.67 6.90 1.59
CA GLU A 113 -9.40 7.31 0.23
C GLU A 113 -10.56 8.14 -0.34
N LYS A 114 -10.24 9.14 -1.17
CA LYS A 114 -11.26 9.84 -1.98
C LYS A 114 -11.68 9.00 -3.17
N LEU A 115 -10.72 8.33 -3.80
CA LEU A 115 -10.96 7.33 -4.84
C LEU A 115 -10.23 6.05 -4.49
N GLU A 116 -10.99 4.97 -4.41
CA GLU A 116 -10.49 3.61 -4.25
C GLU A 116 -10.08 3.05 -5.62
N ALA A 117 -9.06 2.17 -5.62
CA ALA A 117 -8.50 1.39 -6.72
C ALA A 117 -9.06 1.66 -8.15
N VAL A 118 -8.71 2.81 -8.73
CA VAL A 118 -9.08 3.13 -10.12
C VAL A 118 -8.17 2.36 -11.07
N VAL A 119 -8.75 1.50 -11.90
CA VAL A 119 -8.03 0.70 -12.90
C VAL A 119 -7.61 1.59 -14.08
N LEU A 120 -6.31 1.89 -14.19
CA LEU A 120 -5.76 2.68 -15.28
C LEU A 120 -5.47 1.85 -16.53
N ASP A 121 -4.97 0.62 -16.36
CA ASP A 121 -4.79 -0.35 -17.43
C ASP A 121 -4.68 -1.77 -16.87
N GLY A 122 -4.15 -2.72 -17.65
CA GLY A 122 -4.04 -4.12 -17.25
C GLY A 122 -3.08 -4.41 -16.09
N ASN A 123 -2.23 -3.46 -15.68
CA ASN A 123 -1.25 -3.64 -14.60
C ASN A 123 -1.15 -2.44 -13.63
N ARG A 124 -1.87 -1.34 -13.88
CA ARG A 124 -1.80 -0.11 -13.08
C ARG A 124 -3.11 0.20 -12.36
N LEU A 125 -3.00 0.41 -11.06
CA LEU A 125 -4.06 0.91 -10.17
C LEU A 125 -3.69 2.30 -9.65
N LEU A 126 -4.70 3.12 -9.43
CA LEU A 126 -4.56 4.48 -8.90
C LEU A 126 -5.46 4.66 -7.68
N PHE A 127 -4.88 5.11 -6.58
CA PHE A 127 -5.62 5.56 -5.40
C PHE A 127 -5.42 7.06 -5.24
N VAL A 128 -6.48 7.77 -4.85
CA VAL A 128 -6.40 9.20 -4.53
C VAL A 128 -6.75 9.42 -3.07
N LEU A 129 -5.83 10.02 -2.33
CA LEU A 129 -5.94 10.23 -0.89
C LEU A 129 -6.03 11.72 -0.55
N PRO A 130 -6.83 12.10 0.46
CA PRO A 130 -6.88 13.49 0.91
C PRO A 130 -5.52 13.92 1.50
N ALA A 131 -5.11 15.15 1.21
CA ALA A 131 -4.08 15.81 2.02
C ALA A 131 -4.63 16.12 3.43
N GLN A 132 -3.87 15.74 4.46
CA GLN A 132 -4.16 16.03 5.87
C GLN A 132 -3.51 17.34 6.34
N PHE A 133 -2.36 17.71 5.74
CA PHE A 133 -1.71 18.98 6.02
C PHE A 133 -1.95 19.98 4.89
N ALA A 134 -2.36 21.20 5.26
CA ALA A 134 -2.44 22.31 4.32
C ALA A 134 -1.03 22.69 3.87
N MET A 135 -0.78 22.64 2.57
CA MET A 135 0.49 23.08 2.00
C MET A 135 0.59 24.60 2.09
N LEU A 136 1.73 25.09 2.57
CA LEU A 136 1.96 26.53 2.61
C LEU A 136 2.01 27.09 1.20
N ALA A 137 1.41 28.25 0.96
CA ALA A 137 1.54 28.96 -0.31
C ALA A 137 3.01 29.37 -0.56
N GLU A 138 3.39 29.55 -1.83
CA GLU A 138 4.77 29.86 -2.25
C GLU A 138 5.35 31.10 -1.54
N GLY A 139 4.52 32.12 -1.28
CA GLY A 139 4.91 33.34 -0.57
C GLY A 139 4.75 33.31 0.96
N ASP A 140 4.44 32.17 1.58
CA ASP A 140 4.25 32.12 3.04
C ASP A 140 5.60 32.37 3.76
N PRO A 141 5.69 33.39 4.65
CA PRO A 141 6.93 33.72 5.36
C PRO A 141 7.56 32.56 6.13
N ARG A 142 6.76 31.56 6.52
CA ARG A 142 7.25 30.35 7.20
C ARG A 142 8.18 29.52 6.31
N ARG A 143 8.04 29.57 4.97
CA ARG A 143 8.95 28.87 4.05
C ARG A 143 10.38 29.40 4.11
N TYR A 144 10.57 30.67 4.46
CA TYR A 144 11.91 31.27 4.61
C TYR A 144 12.54 31.02 5.98
N ARG A 145 11.74 30.66 6.99
CA ARG A 145 12.19 30.51 8.39
C ARG A 145 12.42 29.06 8.81
N GLN A 146 11.85 28.11 8.07
CA GLN A 146 11.94 26.69 8.34
C GLN A 146 11.89 25.89 7.04
N ALA A 147 12.68 24.82 6.98
CA ALA A 147 12.51 23.79 5.96
C ALA A 147 11.25 22.98 6.29
N ILE A 148 10.42 22.74 5.28
CA ILE A 148 9.13 22.05 5.41
C ILE A 148 9.05 20.98 4.33
N GLU A 149 8.86 19.73 4.73
CA GLU A 149 8.68 18.61 3.83
C GLU A 149 7.36 17.90 4.11
N TYR A 150 6.66 17.53 3.04
CA TYR A 150 5.44 16.74 3.12
C TYR A 150 5.73 15.39 2.47
N SER A 151 5.44 14.32 3.19
CA SER A 151 5.70 12.98 2.73
C SER A 151 4.50 12.09 3.02
N LEU A 152 4.37 11.02 2.26
CA LEU A 152 3.32 10.03 2.48
C LEU A 152 3.99 8.68 2.72
N LYS A 153 3.65 8.07 3.86
CA LYS A 153 4.00 6.67 4.11
C LYS A 153 2.83 5.80 3.74
N VAL A 154 3.09 4.84 2.85
CA VAL A 154 2.09 3.90 2.36
C VAL A 154 2.45 2.49 2.80
N TYR A 155 1.45 1.82 3.34
CA TYR A 155 1.46 0.43 3.70
C TYR A 155 0.44 -0.27 2.82
N GLY A 156 0.81 -1.41 2.25
CA GLY A 156 -0.11 -2.20 1.43
C GLY A 156 -0.19 -3.63 1.93
N GLN A 157 -1.37 -4.21 1.75
CA GLN A 157 -1.65 -5.59 2.06
C GLN A 157 -2.46 -6.20 0.92
N PHE A 158 -1.92 -7.26 0.34
CA PHE A 158 -2.58 -7.98 -0.75
C PHE A 158 -3.37 -9.14 -0.17
N HIS A 159 -4.58 -9.31 -0.67
CA HIS A 159 -5.38 -10.49 -0.44
C HIS A 159 -5.44 -11.26 -1.76
N LEU A 160 -5.23 -12.57 -1.73
CA LEU A 160 -5.26 -13.44 -2.90
C LEU A 160 -6.27 -14.56 -2.66
N GLY A 161 -7.09 -14.85 -3.67
CA GLY A 161 -8.07 -15.93 -3.64
C GLY A 161 -9.52 -15.46 -3.43
N GLU A 162 -10.44 -16.41 -3.22
CA GLU A 162 -11.89 -16.14 -3.17
C GLU A 162 -12.36 -15.82 -1.74
N ALA A 163 -13.23 -14.83 -1.61
CA ALA A 163 -13.90 -14.52 -0.34
C ALA A 163 -14.97 -15.56 0.05
N MET A 164 -15.31 -16.50 -0.84
CA MET A 164 -16.37 -17.48 -0.61
C MET A 164 -15.82 -18.70 0.12
N CYS A 165 -16.45 -19.05 1.25
CA CYS A 165 -16.24 -20.33 1.91
C CYS A 165 -17.24 -21.31 1.30
N TYR A 166 -16.76 -22.31 0.54
CA TYR A 166 -17.62 -23.39 0.08
C TYR A 166 -17.92 -24.30 1.27
N ALA A 167 -19.18 -24.73 1.41
CA ALA A 167 -19.63 -25.53 2.56
C ALA A 167 -18.90 -26.88 2.70
N ASP A 168 -18.35 -27.40 1.59
CA ASP A 168 -17.59 -28.65 1.50
C ASP A 168 -16.09 -28.43 1.26
N ASP A 169 -15.58 -27.23 1.53
CA ASP A 169 -14.16 -26.94 1.39
C ASP A 169 -13.36 -27.73 2.44
N PRO A 170 -12.41 -28.61 2.04
CA PRO A 170 -11.57 -29.35 2.97
C PRO A 170 -10.61 -28.45 3.77
N PHE A 171 -10.47 -27.17 3.38
CA PHE A 171 -9.58 -26.20 4.02
C PHE A 171 -10.30 -24.86 4.27
N PRO A 172 -11.37 -24.83 5.12
CA PRO A 172 -12.12 -23.62 5.39
C PRO A 172 -11.22 -22.59 6.09
N GLY A 173 -10.95 -21.47 5.40
CA GLY A 173 -10.03 -20.42 5.85
C GLY A 173 -8.78 -20.25 5.00
N TYR A 174 -8.50 -21.14 4.05
CA TYR A 174 -7.37 -21.04 3.12
C TYR A 174 -7.72 -20.36 1.78
N ASN A 175 -8.99 -20.02 1.56
CA ASN A 175 -9.45 -19.40 0.31
C ASN A 175 -8.97 -17.97 0.11
N ARG A 176 -8.55 -17.29 1.18
CA ARG A 176 -8.04 -15.92 1.13
C ARG A 176 -6.69 -15.81 1.83
N ILE A 177 -5.63 -15.73 1.04
CA ILE A 177 -4.27 -15.53 1.52
C ILE A 177 -4.00 -14.03 1.68
N THR A 178 -3.49 -13.61 2.84
CA THR A 178 -3.09 -12.21 3.08
C THR A 178 -1.56 -12.08 3.06
N LEU A 179 -1.04 -11.06 2.39
CA LEU A 179 0.40 -10.77 2.25
C LEU A 179 0.73 -9.39 2.85
N PRO A 180 1.86 -9.21 3.57
CA PRO A 180 2.90 -10.20 3.89
C PRO A 180 2.43 -11.37 4.74
N GLN A 181 3.08 -12.53 4.56
CA GLN A 181 3.02 -13.61 5.54
C GLN A 181 4.24 -13.52 6.48
N PRO A 182 4.08 -13.85 7.78
CA PRO A 182 5.21 -13.95 8.69
C PRO A 182 6.22 -15.02 8.22
N LYS A 183 7.47 -14.93 8.69
CA LYS A 183 8.52 -15.91 8.38
C LYS A 183 7.98 -17.34 8.60
N PRO A 184 8.29 -18.33 7.74
CA PRO A 184 7.69 -19.66 7.79
C PRO A 184 7.82 -20.40 9.13
N ARG A 185 8.77 -20.00 9.99
CA ARG A 185 8.91 -20.55 11.35
C ARG A 185 7.80 -20.14 12.32
N ASN A 186 7.16 -19.00 12.07
CA ASN A 186 6.14 -18.39 12.93
C ASN A 186 4.79 -18.30 12.19
N TRP A 187 4.50 -19.29 11.33
CA TRP A 187 3.27 -19.31 10.56
C TRP A 187 2.06 -19.43 11.50
N GLN A 188 1.35 -18.33 11.68
CA GLN A 188 0.10 -18.22 12.43
C GLN A 188 -0.87 -17.35 11.63
N PRO A 189 -2.19 -17.52 11.79
CA PRO A 189 -3.18 -16.62 11.19
C PRO A 189 -2.84 -15.17 11.54
N LEU A 190 -2.63 -14.34 10.52
CA LEU A 190 -2.21 -12.95 10.70
C LEU A 190 -3.35 -12.14 11.31
N VAL A 191 -3.16 -11.69 12.55
CA VAL A 191 -4.07 -10.69 13.15
C VAL A 191 -3.70 -9.33 12.56
N VAL A 192 -4.56 -8.84 11.68
CA VAL A 192 -4.35 -7.60 10.94
C VAL A 192 -4.49 -6.41 11.89
N GLN A 193 -3.36 -5.88 12.37
CA GLN A 193 -3.31 -4.64 13.15
C GLN A 193 -2.84 -3.47 12.27
N ALA A 194 -3.55 -2.35 12.31
CA ALA A 194 -3.18 -1.16 11.57
C ALA A 194 -1.82 -0.61 12.06
N PRO A 195 -0.92 -0.21 11.14
CA PRO A 195 0.35 0.46 11.49
C PRO A 195 0.14 1.65 12.42
N THR A 196 0.87 1.68 13.52
CA THR A 196 0.92 2.75 14.51
C THR A 196 2.10 3.72 14.25
N HIS A 197 2.24 4.71 15.14
CA HIS A 197 3.13 5.86 14.95
C HIS A 197 4.61 5.50 14.97
N GLY A 198 5.01 4.48 15.74
CA GLY A 198 6.41 4.10 15.97
C GLY A 198 6.95 2.99 15.07
N ASP A 199 6.12 2.43 14.21
CA ASP A 199 6.46 1.15 13.57
C ASP A 199 7.47 1.33 12.44
N SER A 200 8.68 0.81 12.68
CA SER A 200 9.69 0.51 11.65
C SER A 200 9.21 -0.68 10.85
N GLY A 201 9.24 -0.59 9.51
CA GLY A 201 8.53 -1.46 8.57
C GLY A 201 8.79 -2.98 8.64
N ASP A 202 9.69 -3.45 9.51
CA ASP A 202 10.04 -4.87 9.66
C ASP A 202 9.11 -5.64 10.62
N GLU A 203 8.37 -4.95 11.50
CA GLU A 203 7.53 -5.59 12.53
C GLU A 203 6.05 -5.69 12.16
N LEU A 204 5.63 -5.11 11.03
CA LEU A 204 4.21 -4.95 10.70
C LEU A 204 3.63 -6.07 9.82
N PRO A 205 2.34 -6.41 9.99
CA PRO A 205 1.59 -7.33 9.11
C PRO A 205 1.28 -6.72 7.73
N TYR A 206 1.90 -5.59 7.42
CA TYR A 206 1.76 -4.80 6.19
C TYR A 206 3.14 -4.62 5.59
N TRP A 207 3.26 -4.70 4.26
CA TRP A 207 4.50 -4.27 3.62
C TRP A 207 4.61 -2.75 3.79
N LEU A 208 5.73 -2.26 4.34
CA LEU A 208 6.19 -0.91 4.05
C LEU A 208 6.66 -0.92 2.59
N ILE A 209 5.72 -0.73 1.66
CA ILE A 209 6.01 -0.89 0.23
C ILE A 209 6.85 0.28 -0.27
N THR A 210 6.57 1.50 0.22
CA THR A 210 7.42 2.65 -0.08
C THR A 210 7.20 3.77 0.93
N GLN A 211 8.27 4.50 1.21
CA GLN A 211 8.20 5.80 1.85
C GLN A 211 8.83 6.77 0.87
N ARG A 212 8.02 7.67 0.30
CA ARG A 212 8.55 8.76 -0.53
C ARG A 212 8.46 10.07 0.22
N ASP A 213 9.63 10.66 0.40
CA ASP A 213 9.76 12.04 0.83
C ASP A 213 9.59 12.93 -0.40
N PHE A 214 8.58 13.80 -0.38
CA PHE A 214 8.36 14.74 -1.48
C PHE A 214 8.78 16.14 -1.03
N ALA A 215 9.86 16.61 -1.64
CA ALA A 215 10.18 18.02 -1.69
C ALA A 215 10.04 18.47 -3.15
N LYS A 216 9.03 19.30 -3.41
CA LYS A 216 9.12 20.37 -4.42
C LYS A 216 7.85 21.22 -4.40
N VAL A 217 7.97 22.37 -3.73
CA VAL A 217 7.50 23.65 -4.29
C VAL A 217 8.73 24.54 -4.26
#